data_AF-A0A7Y1F7A1-F1
#
_entry.id   AF-A0A7Y1F7A1-F1
#
_cell.length_a   1.000
_cell.length_b   1.000
_cell.length_c   1.000
_cell.angle_alpha   90.00
_cell.angle_beta   90.00
_cell.angle_gamma   90.00
#
_symmetry.space_group_name_H-M   'P 1'
#
loop_
_entity.id
_entity.type
_entity.pdbx_description
1 polymer ?
#
loop_
_entity_poly.entity_id
_entity_poly.type
_entity_poly.pdbx_seq_one_letter_code
_entity_poly.pdbx_strand_id
1 'polypeptide(L)'
;MSKNILKKVINRVYPFRRLAFLGQRLLTNPSHREFVSNIACKRLPNSDLSAGIYVQDTEILHANGYVMLDNLVFLHEIEEMVEWFSTKLTMDRYNESAGYFEPTQPPASCHTASFSTEDILRSPHALKWINNEKVLSIVEGALGAKATLSNVSVWWSHPGHDTPQAAESFHRDVDDLRFIKLFIYLTDVDEESGPHAFVPKSHRHMGYRKIRRYSDNEIKHEFGEDGIKYFTGSKGTAFLENTFGLHKGQLPSKKRRLLFQAQYSLHPIGMSDYTCVKLLDSKTEKLDKYTNRLYVK
;
A
#
# COMPACT_ATOMS: atom_id res chain seq x y z
N MET A 1 -33.13 -17.92 -6.12
CA MET A 1 -31.77 -17.43 -6.48
C MET A 1 -31.62 -15.90 -6.54
N SER A 2 -32.67 -15.10 -6.83
CA SER A 2 -32.54 -13.63 -7.01
C SER A 2 -32.32 -12.79 -5.73
N LYS A 3 -32.92 -13.16 -4.58
CA LYS A 3 -32.80 -12.39 -3.32
C LYS A 3 -31.37 -12.33 -2.78
N ASN A 4 -30.55 -13.36 -2.98
CA ASN A 4 -29.15 -13.40 -2.52
C ASN A 4 -28.22 -12.53 -3.38
N ILE A 5 -28.51 -12.38 -4.67
CA ILE A 5 -27.76 -11.49 -5.56
C ILE A 5 -28.09 -10.04 -5.22
N LEU A 6 -29.38 -9.72 -5.07
CA LEU A 6 -29.82 -8.37 -4.71
C LEU A 6 -29.29 -7.94 -3.34
N LYS A 7 -29.31 -8.81 -2.33
CA LYS A 7 -28.74 -8.53 -0.99
C LYS A 7 -27.21 -8.37 -1.04
N LYS A 8 -26.50 -9.16 -1.85
CA LYS A 8 -25.05 -9.00 -2.08
C LYS A 8 -24.71 -7.69 -2.80
N VAL A 9 -25.54 -7.26 -3.75
CA VAL A 9 -25.37 -5.98 -4.47
C VAL A 9 -25.67 -4.80 -3.54
N ILE A 10 -26.78 -4.83 -2.80
CA ILE A 10 -27.13 -3.78 -1.83
C ILE A 10 -26.06 -3.65 -0.75
N ASN A 11 -25.56 -4.76 -0.18
CA ASN A 11 -24.48 -4.73 0.81
C ASN A 11 -23.13 -4.26 0.27
N ARG A 12 -22.89 -4.37 -1.04
CA ARG A 12 -21.69 -3.81 -1.69
C ARG A 12 -21.80 -2.30 -1.91
N VAL A 13 -23.01 -1.81 -2.20
CA VAL A 13 -23.29 -0.43 -2.58
C VAL A 13 -23.61 0.46 -1.38
N TYR A 14 -24.15 -0.13 -0.30
CA TYR A 14 -24.43 0.55 0.94
C TYR A 14 -23.20 0.55 1.87
N PRO A 15 -22.87 1.67 2.54
CA PRO A 15 -23.51 2.99 2.45
C PRO A 15 -23.23 3.69 1.10
N PHE A 16 -24.16 4.53 0.61
CA PHE A 16 -24.09 5.23 -0.69
C PHE A 16 -22.78 6.01 -0.92
N ARG A 17 -22.03 6.36 0.13
CA ARG A 17 -20.65 6.87 0.04
C ARG A 17 -19.72 5.96 -0.77
N ARG A 18 -20.02 4.65 -0.88
CA ARG A 18 -19.27 3.66 -1.65
C ARG A 18 -19.62 3.67 -3.14
N LEU A 19 -20.70 4.33 -3.60
CA LEU A 19 -21.04 4.40 -5.02
C LEU A 19 -19.97 5.09 -5.86
N ALA A 20 -19.46 6.24 -5.39
CA ALA A 20 -18.40 6.96 -6.08
C ALA A 20 -17.13 6.08 -6.20
N PHE A 21 -16.79 5.37 -5.12
CA PHE A 21 -15.70 4.41 -5.11
C PHE A 21 -15.93 3.22 -6.06
N LEU A 22 -17.12 2.62 -6.07
CA LEU A 22 -17.45 1.54 -7.00
C LEU A 22 -17.45 2.01 -8.46
N GLY A 23 -17.93 3.23 -8.71
CA GLY A 23 -17.91 3.87 -10.02
C GLY A 23 -16.49 4.07 -10.55
N GLN A 24 -15.58 4.61 -9.73
CA GLN A 24 -14.19 4.82 -10.18
C GLN A 24 -13.48 3.50 -10.52
N ARG A 25 -13.83 2.37 -9.85
CA ARG A 25 -13.25 1.05 -10.16
C ARG A 25 -13.58 0.56 -11.58
N LEU A 26 -14.62 1.09 -12.21
CA LEU A 26 -14.95 0.78 -13.61
C LEU A 26 -14.01 1.49 -14.59
N LEU A 27 -13.35 2.59 -14.16
CA LEU A 27 -12.32 3.26 -14.92
C LEU A 27 -11.03 2.43 -14.82
N THR A 28 -10.91 1.46 -15.72
CA THR A 28 -9.75 0.55 -15.80
C THR A 28 -8.78 0.90 -16.93
N ASN A 29 -9.17 1.81 -17.83
CA ASN A 29 -8.27 2.34 -18.87
C ASN A 29 -7.34 3.40 -18.24
N PRO A 30 -6.00 3.24 -18.30
CA PRO A 30 -5.06 4.18 -17.71
C PRO A 30 -5.26 5.63 -18.18
N SER A 31 -5.47 5.87 -19.47
CA SER A 31 -5.66 7.22 -20.03
C SER A 31 -6.95 7.87 -19.54
N HIS A 32 -8.04 7.10 -19.43
CA HIS A 32 -9.31 7.61 -18.89
C HIS A 32 -9.19 7.94 -17.40
N ARG A 33 -8.52 7.06 -16.63
CA ARG A 33 -8.23 7.34 -15.21
C ARG A 33 -7.45 8.62 -15.07
N GLU A 34 -6.42 8.82 -15.88
CA GLU A 34 -5.58 10.02 -15.86
C GLU A 34 -6.38 11.29 -16.17
N PHE A 35 -7.21 11.26 -17.22
CA PHE A 35 -8.10 12.37 -17.56
C PHE A 35 -9.08 12.72 -16.43
N VAL A 36 -9.76 11.72 -15.87
CA VAL A 36 -10.71 11.92 -14.76
C VAL A 36 -10.00 12.40 -13.50
N SER A 37 -8.78 11.91 -13.24
CA SER A 37 -7.95 12.34 -12.10
C SER A 37 -7.60 13.82 -12.21
N ASN A 38 -7.18 14.29 -13.39
CA ASN A 38 -6.90 15.71 -13.63
C ASN A 38 -8.11 16.62 -13.38
N ILE A 39 -9.33 16.14 -13.65
CA ILE A 39 -10.56 16.88 -13.33
C ILE A 39 -10.81 16.86 -11.81
N ALA A 40 -10.63 15.71 -11.16
CA ALA A 40 -10.83 15.56 -9.73
C ALA A 40 -9.87 16.45 -8.92
N CYS A 41 -8.58 16.51 -9.29
CA CYS A 41 -7.57 17.32 -8.60
C CYS A 41 -7.93 18.81 -8.54
N LYS A 42 -8.65 19.36 -9.52
CA LYS A 42 -9.10 20.77 -9.51
C LYS A 42 -10.04 21.12 -8.35
N ARG A 43 -10.62 20.13 -7.68
CA ARG A 43 -11.52 20.31 -6.52
C ARG A 43 -10.87 19.91 -5.20
N LEU A 44 -9.62 19.46 -5.23
CA LEU A 44 -8.87 19.04 -4.05
C LEU A 44 -7.92 20.16 -3.63
N PRO A 45 -7.50 20.20 -2.35
CA PRO A 45 -6.49 21.14 -1.91
C PRO A 45 -5.21 20.97 -2.74
N ASN A 46 -4.56 22.09 -3.04
CA ASN A 46 -3.25 22.07 -3.66
C ASN A 46 -2.20 21.61 -2.64
N SER A 47 -1.12 21.03 -3.14
CA SER A 47 0.07 20.78 -2.34
C SER A 47 0.69 22.11 -1.90
N ASP A 48 1.06 22.20 -0.63
CA ASP A 48 1.87 23.29 -0.10
C ASP A 48 3.38 22.98 -0.21
N LEU A 49 3.72 21.78 -0.67
CA LEU A 49 5.09 21.29 -0.80
C LEU A 49 5.62 21.58 -2.21
N SER A 50 6.85 22.08 -2.28
CA SER A 50 7.57 22.15 -3.55
C SER A 50 8.21 20.81 -3.84
N ALA A 51 8.07 20.32 -5.06
CA ALA A 51 8.82 19.16 -5.52
C ALA A 51 10.33 19.39 -5.36
N GLY A 52 10.80 20.64 -5.46
CA GLY A 52 12.14 21.06 -5.06
C GLY A 52 13.25 20.14 -5.58
N ILE A 53 14.02 19.57 -4.65
CA ILE A 53 15.10 18.62 -4.96
C ILE A 53 14.61 17.21 -5.35
N TYR A 54 13.32 16.91 -5.18
CA TYR A 54 12.67 15.61 -5.43
C TYR A 54 11.93 15.54 -6.78
N VAL A 55 12.10 16.54 -7.67
CA VAL A 55 11.51 16.54 -9.01
C VAL A 55 11.92 15.30 -9.80
N GLN A 56 13.21 14.95 -9.77
CA GLN A 56 13.71 13.78 -10.47
C GLN A 56 13.09 12.47 -9.97
N ASP A 57 12.92 12.32 -8.65
CA ASP A 57 12.27 11.16 -8.06
C ASP A 57 10.80 11.05 -8.50
N THR A 58 10.11 12.20 -8.59
CA THR A 58 8.74 12.29 -9.08
C THR A 58 8.64 11.88 -10.56
N GLU A 59 9.56 12.34 -11.40
CA GLU A 59 9.64 11.95 -12.81
C GLU A 59 9.92 10.45 -12.98
N ILE A 60 10.83 9.89 -12.17
CA ILE A 60 11.12 8.45 -12.15
C ILE A 60 9.87 7.66 -11.76
N LEU A 61 9.16 8.06 -10.70
CA LEU A 61 7.91 7.43 -10.27
C LEU A 61 6.85 7.49 -11.39
N HIS A 62 6.69 8.61 -12.08
CA HIS A 62 5.77 8.74 -13.21
C HIS A 62 6.15 7.85 -14.40
N ALA A 63 7.44 7.81 -14.74
CA ALA A 63 7.93 7.06 -15.89
C ALA A 63 7.86 5.56 -15.64
N ASN A 64 8.41 5.09 -14.53
CA ASN A 64 8.60 3.67 -14.24
C ASN A 64 7.46 3.06 -13.41
N GLY A 65 6.67 3.87 -12.72
CA GLY A 65 5.65 3.40 -11.78
C GLY A 65 6.20 3.10 -10.38
N TYR A 66 7.50 3.25 -10.15
CA TYR A 66 8.14 3.17 -8.84
C TYR A 66 9.37 4.07 -8.77
N VAL A 67 9.81 4.41 -7.55
CA VAL A 67 11.10 5.07 -7.27
C VAL A 67 11.66 4.57 -5.93
N MET A 68 12.97 4.33 -5.87
CA MET A 68 13.66 3.95 -4.63
C MET A 68 13.89 5.19 -3.76
N LEU A 69 13.77 5.04 -2.44
CA LEU A 69 13.97 6.13 -1.48
C LEU A 69 15.21 5.88 -0.63
N ASP A 70 16.37 6.21 -1.18
CA ASP A 70 17.63 6.10 -0.44
C ASP A 70 17.62 7.01 0.79
N ASN A 71 18.18 6.50 1.88
CA ASN A 71 18.33 7.18 3.17
C ASN A 71 17.02 7.73 3.77
N LEU A 72 15.88 7.10 3.48
CA LEU A 72 14.60 7.51 4.08
C LEU A 72 14.52 7.22 5.58
N VAL A 73 15.04 6.07 5.99
CA VAL A 73 14.94 5.53 7.35
C VAL A 73 16.32 5.16 7.88
N PHE A 74 16.53 5.33 9.17
CA PHE A 74 17.78 4.97 9.83
C PHE A 74 17.69 3.58 10.47
N LEU A 75 18.84 2.90 10.58
CA LEU A 75 18.92 1.55 11.14
C LEU A 75 18.34 1.46 12.56
N HIS A 76 18.64 2.44 13.43
CA HIS A 76 18.11 2.47 14.80
C HIS A 76 16.58 2.59 14.83
N GLU A 77 15.97 3.31 13.87
CA GLU A 77 14.52 3.42 13.78
C GLU A 77 13.88 2.08 13.41
N ILE A 78 14.53 1.33 12.51
CA ILE A 78 14.06 -0.01 12.15
C ILE A 78 14.13 -0.94 13.35
N GLU A 79 15.21 -0.88 14.13
CA GLU A 79 15.38 -1.71 15.34
C GLU A 79 14.32 -1.40 16.40
N GLU A 80 14.07 -0.12 16.69
CA GLU A 80 13.01 0.30 17.62
C GLU A 80 11.60 -0.09 17.11
N MET A 81 11.37 -0.07 15.81
CA MET A 81 10.10 -0.50 15.22
C MET A 81 9.91 -2.02 15.30
N VAL A 82 10.96 -2.80 15.01
CA VAL A 82 10.93 -4.26 15.15
C VAL A 82 10.73 -4.66 16.61
N GLU A 83 11.43 -4.00 17.54
CA GLU A 83 11.24 -4.21 18.98
C GLU A 83 9.80 -3.88 19.39
N TRP A 84 9.28 -2.72 18.99
CA TRP A 84 7.89 -2.34 19.25
C TRP A 84 6.89 -3.42 18.81
N PHE A 85 6.98 -3.88 17.55
CA PHE A 85 6.05 -4.86 16.98
C PHE A 85 6.23 -6.27 17.54
N SER A 86 7.41 -6.62 18.05
CA SER A 86 7.65 -7.91 18.70
C SER A 86 6.79 -8.12 19.96
N THR A 87 6.32 -7.03 20.58
CA THR A 87 5.47 -7.03 21.78
C THR A 87 3.98 -6.92 21.49
N LYS A 88 3.58 -6.88 20.22
CA LYS A 88 2.18 -6.68 19.80
C LYS A 88 1.60 -7.96 19.24
N LEU A 89 0.29 -8.09 19.37
CA LEU A 89 -0.45 -9.16 18.72
C LEU A 89 -0.68 -8.84 17.23
N THR A 90 -0.78 -9.92 16.46
CA THR A 90 -1.11 -9.89 15.03
C THR A 90 -2.44 -10.58 14.77
N MET A 91 -3.00 -10.36 13.58
CA MET A 91 -4.21 -11.03 13.09
C MET A 91 -3.99 -11.54 11.66
N ASP A 92 -4.68 -12.63 11.31
CA ASP A 92 -4.73 -13.09 9.92
C ASP A 92 -5.77 -12.27 9.14
N ARG A 93 -5.31 -11.54 8.12
CA ARG A 93 -6.17 -10.68 7.28
C ARG A 93 -7.27 -11.47 6.55
N TYR A 94 -7.08 -12.77 6.33
CA TYR A 94 -7.98 -13.62 5.57
C TYR A 94 -8.73 -14.64 6.44
N ASN A 95 -8.44 -14.68 7.76
CA ASN A 95 -9.10 -15.56 8.69
C ASN A 95 -9.39 -14.87 10.04
N GLU A 96 -10.47 -14.10 10.08
CA GLU A 96 -10.93 -13.41 11.29
C GLU A 96 -11.19 -14.35 12.47
N SER A 97 -11.57 -15.61 12.20
CA SER A 97 -11.84 -16.61 13.25
C SER A 97 -10.59 -17.06 14.02
N ALA A 98 -9.40 -16.82 13.47
CA ALA A 98 -8.14 -17.10 14.18
C ALA A 98 -7.89 -16.14 15.35
N GLY A 99 -8.59 -15.00 15.40
CA GLY A 99 -8.40 -13.98 16.42
C GLY A 99 -7.00 -13.35 16.39
N TYR A 100 -6.58 -12.84 17.55
CA TYR A 100 -5.26 -12.25 17.75
C TYR A 100 -4.27 -13.29 18.26
N PHE A 101 -3.04 -13.25 17.76
CA PHE A 101 -1.97 -14.18 18.15
C PHE A 101 -0.60 -13.51 18.12
N GLU A 102 0.35 -14.11 18.85
CA GLU A 102 1.73 -13.65 18.92
C GLU A 102 2.43 -13.78 17.55
N PRO A 103 3.22 -12.79 17.10
CA PRO A 103 3.88 -12.83 15.79
C PRO A 103 4.83 -14.03 15.62
N THR A 104 5.36 -14.55 16.72
CA THR A 104 6.28 -15.69 16.74
C THR A 104 5.57 -17.04 16.59
N GLN A 105 4.25 -17.09 16.84
CA GLN A 105 3.43 -18.32 16.82
C GLN A 105 2.18 -18.14 15.94
N PRO A 106 2.32 -17.88 14.63
CA PRO A 106 1.17 -17.75 13.74
C PRO A 106 0.47 -19.12 13.55
N PRO A 107 -0.85 -19.14 13.32
CA PRO A 107 -1.54 -20.34 12.85
C PRO A 107 -0.89 -20.89 11.59
N ALA A 108 -0.85 -22.22 11.44
CA ALA A 108 -0.17 -22.86 10.31
C ALA A 108 -0.73 -22.44 8.93
N SER A 109 -2.01 -22.07 8.85
CA SER A 109 -2.64 -21.57 7.62
C SER A 109 -2.44 -20.08 7.37
N CYS A 110 -1.74 -19.37 8.25
CA CYS A 110 -1.58 -17.92 8.15
C CYS A 110 -0.47 -17.57 7.14
N HIS A 111 -0.86 -16.97 6.02
CA HIS A 111 0.07 -16.42 5.04
C HIS A 111 0.66 -15.10 5.52
N THR A 112 -0.22 -14.20 5.96
CA THR A 112 0.16 -12.85 6.38
C THR A 112 -0.46 -12.49 7.72
N ALA A 113 0.37 -12.06 8.67
CA ALA A 113 -0.05 -11.64 10.00
C ALA A 113 0.10 -10.13 10.15
N SER A 114 -1.01 -9.40 10.18
CA SER A 114 -1.06 -7.92 10.22
C SER A 114 -1.15 -7.39 11.66
N PHE A 115 -0.52 -6.25 11.91
CA PHE A 115 -0.68 -5.49 13.15
C PHE A 115 -1.88 -4.54 13.07
N SER A 116 -2.43 -4.16 14.22
CA SER A 116 -3.53 -3.20 14.28
C SER A 116 -3.09 -1.80 13.82
N THR A 117 -4.00 -1.04 13.22
CA THR A 117 -3.76 0.36 12.86
C THR A 117 -3.33 1.20 14.07
N GLU A 118 -3.90 0.93 15.25
CA GLU A 118 -3.56 1.66 16.46
C GLU A 118 -2.11 1.40 16.90
N ASP A 119 -1.67 0.14 16.91
CA ASP A 119 -0.28 -0.20 17.24
C ASP A 119 0.71 0.43 16.25
N ILE A 120 0.34 0.50 14.97
CA ILE A 120 1.19 1.12 13.96
C ILE A 120 1.28 2.63 14.19
N LEU A 121 0.17 3.34 14.40
CA LEU A 121 0.18 4.79 14.61
C LEU A 121 0.82 5.19 15.95
N ARG A 122 0.78 4.31 16.96
CA ARG A 122 1.44 4.53 18.25
C ARG A 122 2.92 4.19 18.25
N SER A 123 3.41 3.44 17.25
CA SER A 123 4.81 3.04 17.13
C SER A 123 5.77 4.25 17.13
N PRO A 124 7.06 4.01 17.41
CA PRO A 124 8.05 5.09 17.51
C PRO A 124 8.14 5.96 16.24
N HIS A 125 8.17 5.34 15.06
CA HIS A 125 8.59 6.04 13.83
C HIS A 125 7.56 6.07 12.69
N ALA A 126 6.42 5.37 12.78
CA ALA A 126 5.46 5.34 11.67
C ALA A 126 4.97 6.74 11.26
N LEU A 127 4.57 7.59 12.21
CA LEU A 127 4.11 8.95 11.90
C LEU A 127 5.20 9.82 11.27
N LYS A 128 6.46 9.62 11.69
CA LYS A 128 7.63 10.30 11.12
C LYS A 128 7.83 9.90 9.67
N TRP A 129 7.81 8.60 9.37
CA TRP A 129 8.04 8.09 8.02
C TRP A 129 6.93 8.49 7.05
N ILE A 130 5.66 8.37 7.47
CA ILE A 130 4.52 8.68 6.58
C ILE A 130 4.33 10.18 6.34
N ASN A 131 4.87 11.04 7.20
CA ASN A 131 4.84 12.49 7.03
C ASN A 131 6.24 13.06 6.69
N ASN A 132 7.16 12.21 6.23
CA ASN A 132 8.47 12.66 5.78
C ASN A 132 8.30 13.56 4.56
N GLU A 133 8.97 14.72 4.54
CA GLU A 133 8.88 15.70 3.47
C GLU A 133 9.25 15.12 2.10
N LYS A 134 10.31 14.29 2.02
CA LYS A 134 10.68 13.59 0.77
C LYS A 134 9.54 12.74 0.25
N VAL A 135 8.89 11.97 1.12
CA VAL A 135 7.76 11.11 0.75
C VAL A 135 6.58 11.95 0.26
N LEU A 136 6.15 12.94 1.04
CA LEU A 136 4.99 13.75 0.70
C LEU A 136 5.23 14.61 -0.55
N SER A 137 6.41 15.20 -0.74
CA SER A 137 6.71 15.99 -1.95
C SER A 137 6.64 15.14 -3.22
N ILE A 138 7.18 13.92 -3.20
CA ILE A 138 7.13 13.01 -4.35
C ILE A 138 5.68 12.53 -4.60
N VAL A 139 5.00 12.12 -3.53
CA VAL A 139 3.62 11.63 -3.60
C VAL A 139 2.68 12.71 -4.12
N GLU A 140 2.72 13.92 -3.56
CA GLU A 140 1.83 15.02 -3.96
C GLU A 140 2.13 15.52 -5.37
N GLY A 141 3.42 15.52 -5.77
CA GLY A 141 3.82 15.73 -7.16
C GLY A 141 3.20 14.68 -8.09
N ALA A 142 3.22 13.40 -7.71
CA ALA A 142 2.66 12.32 -8.50
C ALA A 142 1.11 12.31 -8.53
N LEU A 143 0.47 12.71 -7.43
CA LEU A 143 -0.98 12.82 -7.33
C LEU A 143 -1.52 14.06 -8.05
N GLY A 144 -0.75 15.17 -8.08
CA GLY A 144 -1.16 16.47 -8.57
C GLY A 144 -2.14 17.20 -7.64
N ALA A 145 -2.17 16.81 -6.37
CA ALA A 145 -3.00 17.40 -5.31
C ALA A 145 -2.42 17.02 -3.93
N LYS A 146 -2.88 17.70 -2.88
CA LYS A 146 -2.52 17.36 -1.50
C LYS A 146 -2.95 15.92 -1.17
N ALA A 147 -2.06 15.17 -0.53
CA ALA A 147 -2.27 13.75 -0.30
C ALA A 147 -3.29 13.48 0.81
N THR A 148 -3.99 12.36 0.72
CA THR A 148 -4.75 11.77 1.83
C THR A 148 -4.07 10.48 2.25
N LEU A 149 -3.56 10.38 3.48
CA LEU A 149 -3.12 9.11 4.06
C LEU A 149 -4.34 8.19 4.20
N SER A 150 -4.43 7.19 3.35
CA SER A 150 -5.65 6.41 3.15
C SER A 150 -5.53 4.93 3.48
N ASN A 151 -4.30 4.43 3.66
CA ASN A 151 -4.04 3.15 4.30
C ASN A 151 -2.72 3.20 5.07
N VAL A 152 -2.65 2.50 6.19
CA VAL A 152 -1.39 2.15 6.86
C VAL A 152 -1.47 0.69 7.27
N SER A 153 -0.38 -0.05 7.08
CA SER A 153 -0.32 -1.48 7.37
C SER A 153 1.10 -1.90 7.69
N VAL A 154 1.24 -2.82 8.64
CA VAL A 154 2.48 -3.55 8.91
C VAL A 154 2.11 -5.01 9.02
N TRP A 155 2.82 -5.89 8.35
CA TRP A 155 2.53 -7.32 8.42
C TRP A 155 3.76 -8.19 8.22
N TRP A 156 3.74 -9.36 8.86
CA TRP A 156 4.59 -10.48 8.51
C TRP A 156 4.03 -11.22 7.29
N SER A 157 4.91 -11.65 6.39
CA SER A 157 4.64 -12.71 5.41
C SER A 157 5.38 -13.97 5.87
N HIS A 158 4.70 -15.11 5.95
CA HIS A 158 5.25 -16.37 6.46
C HIS A 158 5.54 -17.38 5.34
N PRO A 159 6.63 -18.17 5.45
CA PRO A 159 6.90 -19.28 4.54
C PRO A 159 6.03 -20.50 4.86
N GLY A 160 6.14 -21.54 4.02
CA GLY A 160 5.48 -22.84 4.25
C GLY A 160 4.17 -23.02 3.50
N HIS A 161 3.93 -22.22 2.46
CA HIS A 161 2.71 -22.27 1.65
C HIS A 161 3.04 -22.47 0.18
N ASP A 162 2.34 -23.40 -0.47
CA ASP A 162 2.58 -23.75 -1.88
C ASP A 162 1.73 -22.94 -2.87
N THR A 163 0.63 -22.35 -2.40
CA THR A 163 -0.35 -21.67 -3.26
C THR A 163 -0.56 -20.23 -2.81
N PRO A 164 -0.43 -19.22 -3.70
CA PRO A 164 -0.58 -17.83 -3.30
C PRO A 164 -2.03 -17.50 -2.94
N GLN A 165 -2.19 -16.67 -1.91
CA GLN A 165 -3.47 -16.12 -1.48
C GLN A 165 -3.58 -14.63 -1.85
N ALA A 166 -4.66 -14.27 -2.54
CA ALA A 166 -5.06 -12.89 -2.80
C ALA A 166 -3.93 -11.97 -3.32
N ALA A 167 -3.30 -11.16 -2.46
CA ALA A 167 -2.28 -10.17 -2.84
C ALA A 167 -0.93 -10.81 -3.23
N GLU A 168 -0.79 -12.11 -3.03
CA GLU A 168 0.39 -12.88 -3.43
C GLU A 168 0.39 -13.32 -4.90
N SER A 169 -0.70 -13.03 -5.62
CA SER A 169 -0.79 -13.16 -7.08
C SER A 169 -0.78 -11.78 -7.74
N PHE A 170 -0.26 -11.69 -8.97
CA PHE A 170 -0.19 -10.43 -9.69
C PHE A 170 -1.57 -9.79 -9.84
N HIS A 171 -1.66 -8.49 -9.58
CA HIS A 171 -2.88 -7.72 -9.72
C HIS A 171 -2.60 -6.23 -9.89
N ARG A 172 -3.68 -5.49 -10.17
CA ARG A 172 -3.73 -4.04 -10.04
C ARG A 172 -4.62 -3.69 -8.86
N ASP A 173 -4.17 -2.74 -8.06
CA ASP A 173 -5.04 -2.09 -7.10
C ASP A 173 -5.97 -1.12 -7.81
N VAL A 174 -7.11 -0.84 -7.19
CA VAL A 174 -8.13 0.08 -7.70
C VAL A 174 -8.72 0.89 -6.54
N ASP A 175 -7.83 1.34 -5.66
CA ASP A 175 -8.18 1.89 -4.35
C ASP A 175 -8.68 3.35 -4.42
N ASP A 176 -8.25 4.10 -5.44
CA ASP A 176 -8.75 5.44 -5.80
C ASP A 176 -8.38 5.74 -7.27
N LEU A 177 -8.64 6.94 -7.80
CA LEU A 177 -8.26 7.39 -9.15
C LEU A 177 -6.73 7.51 -9.34
N ARG A 178 -6.04 8.13 -8.38
CA ARG A 178 -4.58 8.10 -8.23
C ARG A 178 -4.25 7.75 -6.79
N PHE A 179 -3.26 6.91 -6.63
CA PHE A 179 -2.72 6.54 -5.32
C PHE A 179 -1.29 6.06 -5.50
N ILE A 180 -0.49 6.27 -4.46
CA ILE A 180 0.91 5.84 -4.37
C ILE A 180 1.08 5.16 -3.01
N LYS A 181 1.83 4.05 -3.00
CA LYS A 181 2.17 3.32 -1.78
C LYS A 181 3.64 3.50 -1.47
N LEU A 182 3.94 3.86 -0.23
CA LEU A 182 5.25 3.74 0.39
C LEU A 182 5.40 2.32 0.94
N PHE A 183 6.51 1.67 0.63
CA PHE A 183 6.93 0.41 1.23
C PHE A 183 8.26 0.58 1.94
N ILE A 184 8.42 -0.01 3.11
CA ILE A 184 9.67 -0.06 3.87
C ILE A 184 9.84 -1.48 4.42
N TYR A 185 10.97 -2.11 4.14
CA TYR A 185 11.30 -3.40 4.75
C TYR A 185 11.85 -3.23 6.16
N LEU A 186 11.26 -3.94 7.13
CA LEU A 186 11.75 -3.96 8.52
C LEU A 186 12.69 -5.15 8.80
N THR A 187 12.81 -6.07 7.85
CA THR A 187 13.76 -7.18 7.82
C THR A 187 14.57 -7.15 6.53
N ASP A 188 15.69 -7.88 6.48
CA ASP A 188 16.38 -8.13 5.21
C ASP A 188 15.50 -8.96 4.28
N VAL A 189 15.49 -8.61 3.00
CA VAL A 189 14.66 -9.24 1.98
C VAL A 189 15.52 -9.67 0.81
N ASP A 190 15.71 -10.97 0.71
CA ASP A 190 16.27 -11.66 -0.46
C ASP A 190 15.15 -12.45 -1.17
N GLU A 191 15.54 -13.30 -2.12
CA GLU A 191 14.64 -14.18 -2.86
C GLU A 191 13.90 -15.18 -1.96
N GLU A 192 14.52 -15.63 -0.87
CA GLU A 192 13.95 -16.60 0.07
C GLU A 192 12.93 -15.96 1.03
N SER A 193 13.04 -14.65 1.24
CA SER A 193 12.08 -13.84 1.99
C SER A 193 10.81 -13.50 1.21
N GLY A 194 10.74 -13.85 -0.09
CA GLY A 194 9.60 -13.57 -0.95
C GLY A 194 9.45 -12.06 -1.23
N PRO A 195 10.33 -11.44 -2.04
CA PRO A 195 10.36 -10.00 -2.25
C PRO A 195 9.07 -9.46 -2.90
N HIS A 196 8.79 -8.17 -2.74
CA HIS A 196 7.72 -7.54 -3.52
C HIS A 196 8.12 -7.55 -4.99
N ALA A 197 7.17 -7.81 -5.88
CA ALA A 197 7.40 -7.89 -7.32
C ALA A 197 6.50 -6.89 -8.05
N PHE A 198 7.06 -6.20 -9.03
CA PHE A 198 6.39 -5.19 -9.84
C PHE A 198 6.79 -5.33 -11.30
N VAL A 199 5.88 -5.00 -12.21
CA VAL A 199 6.18 -4.85 -13.63
C VAL A 199 6.36 -3.36 -13.94
N PRO A 200 7.59 -2.86 -14.17
CA PRO A 200 7.82 -1.46 -14.48
C PRO A 200 6.97 -0.99 -15.67
N LYS A 201 6.50 0.26 -15.60
CA LYS A 201 5.66 0.94 -16.62
C LYS A 201 4.25 0.34 -16.80
N SER A 202 3.92 -0.75 -16.09
CA SER A 202 2.64 -1.44 -16.25
C SER A 202 1.43 -0.62 -15.77
N HIS A 203 1.61 0.39 -14.90
CA HIS A 203 0.57 1.35 -14.51
C HIS A 203 -0.05 2.08 -15.71
N ARG A 204 0.70 2.20 -16.82
CA ARG A 204 0.25 2.80 -18.09
C ARG A 204 -0.11 1.76 -19.16
N HIS A 205 0.09 0.46 -18.89
CA HIS A 205 -0.15 -0.60 -19.84
C HIS A 205 -1.65 -0.80 -20.13
N MET A 206 -2.01 -0.97 -21.40
CA MET A 206 -3.41 -1.06 -21.86
C MET A 206 -4.01 -2.46 -21.72
N GLY A 207 -3.18 -3.49 -21.53
CA GLY A 207 -3.58 -4.85 -21.18
C GLY A 207 -3.76 -5.05 -19.67
N TYR A 208 -4.25 -6.22 -19.27
CA TYR A 208 -4.36 -6.64 -17.86
C TYR A 208 -5.22 -5.70 -16.99
N ARG A 209 -6.30 -5.15 -17.57
CA ARG A 209 -7.20 -4.17 -16.94
C ARG A 209 -8.33 -4.78 -16.12
N LYS A 210 -8.59 -6.08 -16.26
CA LYS A 210 -9.63 -6.76 -15.48
C LYS A 210 -9.20 -6.80 -14.01
N ILE A 211 -10.12 -6.47 -13.10
CA ILE A 211 -9.89 -6.59 -11.66
C ILE A 211 -9.98 -8.08 -11.31
N ARG A 212 -8.82 -8.75 -11.32
CA ARG A 212 -8.65 -10.16 -10.94
C ARG A 212 -7.20 -10.40 -10.53
N ARG A 213 -6.91 -11.64 -10.16
CA ARG A 213 -5.55 -12.14 -10.01
C ARG A 213 -5.07 -12.75 -11.34
N TYR A 214 -3.80 -12.51 -11.62
CA TYR A 214 -3.07 -13.03 -12.78
C TYR A 214 -1.98 -13.96 -12.28
N SER A 215 -1.78 -15.05 -12.99
CA SER A 215 -0.72 -16.01 -12.72
C SER A 215 0.64 -15.46 -13.16
N ASP A 216 1.71 -16.00 -12.57
CA ASP A 216 3.08 -15.66 -12.98
C ASP A 216 3.33 -15.96 -14.46
N ASN A 217 2.76 -17.05 -14.98
CA ASN A 217 2.90 -17.42 -16.40
C ASN A 217 2.25 -16.40 -17.34
N GLU A 218 1.07 -15.87 -17.00
CA GLU A 218 0.44 -14.81 -17.81
C GLU A 218 1.35 -13.56 -17.86
N ILE A 219 1.89 -13.16 -16.70
CA ILE A 219 2.72 -11.95 -16.59
C ILE A 219 4.07 -12.16 -17.29
N LYS A 220 4.75 -13.28 -17.07
CA LYS A 220 6.01 -13.62 -17.74
C LYS A 220 5.84 -13.76 -19.26
N HIS A 221 4.71 -14.27 -19.72
CA HIS A 221 4.42 -14.38 -21.16
C HIS A 221 4.32 -13.00 -21.83
N GLU A 222 3.69 -12.03 -21.18
CA GLU A 222 3.53 -10.68 -21.73
C GLU A 222 4.80 -9.82 -21.58
N PHE A 223 5.42 -9.83 -20.41
CA PHE A 223 6.46 -8.86 -20.04
C PHE A 223 7.87 -9.45 -20.05
N GLY A 224 8.01 -10.77 -20.20
CA GLY A 224 9.27 -11.47 -19.98
C GLY A 224 9.62 -11.58 -18.49
N GLU A 225 10.53 -12.50 -18.18
CA GLU A 225 11.01 -12.70 -16.80
C GLU A 225 11.85 -11.50 -16.33
N ASP A 226 12.71 -10.97 -17.21
CA ASP A 226 13.49 -9.74 -16.99
C ASP A 226 12.63 -8.47 -16.94
N GLY A 227 11.36 -8.56 -17.35
CA GLY A 227 10.40 -7.46 -17.25
C GLY A 227 9.80 -7.30 -15.85
N ILE A 228 10.14 -8.19 -14.90
CA ILE A 228 9.65 -8.15 -13.53
C ILE A 228 10.75 -7.66 -12.61
N LYS A 229 10.51 -6.53 -11.94
CA LYS A 229 11.37 -6.01 -10.88
C LYS A 229 11.01 -6.68 -9.56
N TYR A 230 11.98 -7.41 -9.00
CA TYR A 230 11.93 -7.87 -7.61
C TYR A 230 12.67 -6.88 -6.71
N PHE A 231 12.00 -6.43 -5.64
CA PHE A 231 12.58 -5.54 -4.64
C PHE A 231 13.24 -6.35 -3.55
N THR A 232 14.53 -6.61 -3.70
CA THR A 232 15.41 -7.17 -2.65
C THR A 232 16.25 -6.04 -2.04
N GLY A 233 16.71 -6.24 -0.81
CA GLY A 233 17.56 -5.28 -0.12
C GLY A 233 17.61 -5.53 1.39
N SER A 234 18.51 -4.83 2.07
CA SER A 234 18.58 -4.89 3.53
C SER A 234 17.36 -4.23 4.19
N LYS A 235 17.16 -4.52 5.47
CA LYS A 235 16.22 -3.76 6.30
C LYS A 235 16.47 -2.25 6.16
N GLY A 236 15.40 -1.48 6.06
CA GLY A 236 15.42 -0.06 5.72
C GLY A 236 15.29 0.26 4.22
N THR A 237 15.38 -0.74 3.33
CA THR A 237 15.07 -0.53 1.91
C THR A 237 13.64 0.01 1.77
N ALA A 238 13.51 1.16 1.11
CA ALA A 238 12.25 1.87 0.96
C ALA A 238 12.00 2.28 -0.48
N PHE A 239 10.73 2.27 -0.91
CA PHE A 239 10.34 2.66 -2.26
C PHE A 239 8.90 3.17 -2.30
N LEU A 240 8.61 4.06 -3.26
CA LEU A 240 7.25 4.44 -3.64
C LEU A 240 6.84 3.68 -4.89
N GLU A 241 5.58 3.30 -4.97
CA GLU A 241 5.02 2.53 -6.08
C GLU A 241 3.59 2.97 -6.41
N ASN A 242 3.30 3.09 -7.70
CA ASN A 242 1.94 3.21 -8.21
C ASN A 242 1.37 1.80 -8.42
N THR A 243 0.68 1.26 -7.43
CA THR A 243 0.12 -0.11 -7.47
C THR A 243 -1.13 -0.27 -8.34
N PHE A 244 -1.52 0.77 -9.10
CA PHE A 244 -2.34 0.53 -10.29
C PHE A 244 -1.55 -0.25 -11.36
N GLY A 245 -0.21 -0.24 -11.31
CA GLY A 245 0.64 -1.19 -12.03
C GLY A 245 0.53 -2.61 -11.48
N LEU A 246 0.95 -3.58 -12.29
CA LEU A 246 0.92 -5.00 -11.97
C LEU A 246 1.98 -5.32 -10.92
N HIS A 247 1.53 -5.81 -9.78
CA HIS A 247 2.37 -6.10 -8.63
C HIS A 247 1.86 -7.30 -7.83
N LYS A 248 2.72 -7.85 -6.96
CA LYS A 248 2.37 -8.86 -5.95
C LYS A 248 3.40 -8.91 -4.82
N GLY A 249 2.99 -9.42 -3.66
CA GLY A 249 3.95 -9.94 -2.69
C GLY A 249 4.35 -11.37 -3.08
N GLN A 250 5.63 -11.64 -3.36
CA GLN A 250 6.05 -13.03 -3.60
C GLN A 250 5.88 -13.85 -2.31
N LEU A 251 5.42 -15.09 -2.47
CA LEU A 251 5.38 -16.06 -1.37
C LEU A 251 6.80 -16.27 -0.82
N PRO A 252 7.02 -16.06 0.50
CA PRO A 252 8.29 -16.41 1.11
C PRO A 252 8.50 -17.93 1.09
N SER A 253 9.74 -18.37 0.87
CA SER A 253 10.06 -19.80 0.80
C SER A 253 10.72 -20.31 2.08
N LYS A 254 11.62 -19.53 2.69
CA LYS A 254 12.34 -19.93 3.91
C LYS A 254 12.34 -18.88 5.00
N LYS A 255 12.39 -17.60 4.64
CA LYS A 255 12.52 -16.49 5.60
C LYS A 255 11.21 -15.73 5.65
N ARG A 256 10.80 -15.32 6.85
CA ARG A 256 9.66 -14.41 7.01
C ARG A 256 10.09 -12.98 6.69
N ARG A 257 9.17 -12.18 6.15
CA ARG A 257 9.40 -10.76 5.85
C ARG A 257 8.46 -9.88 6.66
N LEU A 258 8.99 -8.90 7.37
CA LEU A 258 8.20 -7.83 7.98
C LEU A 258 8.25 -6.58 7.10
N LEU A 259 7.09 -6.09 6.69
CA LEU A 259 6.98 -4.95 5.80
C LEU A 259 6.02 -3.91 6.37
N PHE A 260 6.42 -2.64 6.29
CA PHE A 260 5.59 -1.47 6.53
C PHE A 260 5.10 -0.91 5.20
N GLN A 261 3.83 -0.52 5.13
CA GLN A 261 3.25 0.18 4.00
C GLN A 261 2.36 1.33 4.44
N ALA A 262 2.50 2.48 3.77
CA ALA A 262 1.52 3.56 3.81
C ALA A 262 0.99 3.83 2.41
N GLN A 263 -0.28 4.18 2.28
CA GLN A 263 -0.89 4.56 1.02
C GLN A 263 -1.39 5.99 1.09
N TYR A 264 -1.16 6.71 0.00
CA TYR A 264 -1.64 8.05 -0.23
C TYR A 264 -2.53 8.06 -1.46
N SER A 265 -3.68 8.74 -1.37
CA SER A 265 -4.63 8.85 -2.46
C SER A 265 -5.27 10.24 -2.51
N LEU A 266 -6.06 10.50 -3.55
CA LEU A 266 -6.82 11.74 -3.67
C LEU A 266 -7.99 11.78 -2.67
N HIS A 267 -8.62 10.63 -2.44
CA HIS A 267 -9.80 10.46 -1.60
C HIS A 267 -9.63 9.30 -0.61
N PRO A 268 -10.47 9.23 0.44
CA PRO A 268 -10.56 8.04 1.29
C PRO A 268 -10.92 6.78 0.46
N ILE A 269 -10.35 5.64 0.82
CA ILE A 269 -10.66 4.36 0.18
C ILE A 269 -12.05 3.92 0.61
N GLY A 270 -12.98 3.77 -0.34
CA GLY A 270 -14.38 3.49 -0.02
C GLY A 270 -14.62 2.13 0.66
N MET A 271 -13.68 1.18 0.55
CA MET A 271 -13.74 -0.11 1.25
C MET A 271 -13.26 -0.04 2.71
N SER A 272 -12.54 1.00 3.09
CA SER A 272 -12.00 1.14 4.43
C SER A 272 -12.99 1.90 5.32
N ASP A 273 -13.14 1.40 6.54
CA ASP A 273 -13.79 2.15 7.61
C ASP A 273 -12.68 2.71 8.51
N TYR A 274 -12.65 4.03 8.63
CA TYR A 274 -11.58 4.77 9.30
C TYR A 274 -11.98 5.07 10.75
N THR A 275 -11.05 4.84 11.67
CA THR A 275 -11.20 5.22 13.08
C THR A 275 -9.98 6.02 13.48
N CYS A 276 -10.19 7.28 13.89
CA CYS A 276 -9.10 8.12 14.33
C CYS A 276 -8.56 7.63 15.68
N VAL A 277 -7.24 7.61 15.81
CA VAL A 277 -6.54 7.31 17.05
C VAL A 277 -6.21 8.63 17.74
N LYS A 278 -6.56 8.74 19.02
CA LYS A 278 -6.12 9.87 19.85
C LYS A 278 -4.67 9.64 20.26
N LEU A 279 -3.79 10.46 19.71
CA LEU A 279 -2.35 10.47 19.99
C LEU A 279 -2.01 11.62 20.94
N LEU A 280 -0.79 11.62 21.47
CA LEU A 280 -0.28 12.74 22.28
C LEU A 280 -0.07 13.97 21.37
N ASP A 281 -0.41 15.15 21.88
CA ASP A 281 -0.34 16.40 21.11
C ASP A 281 1.06 16.66 20.54
N SER A 282 2.12 16.30 21.28
CA SER A 282 3.50 16.43 20.83
C SER A 282 3.83 15.59 19.58
N LYS A 283 3.09 14.51 19.32
CA LYS A 283 3.22 13.68 18.11
C LYS A 283 2.40 14.22 16.93
N THR A 284 1.43 15.09 17.16
CA THR A 284 0.45 15.52 16.15
C THR A 284 0.53 16.99 15.77
N GLU A 285 1.15 17.84 16.61
CA GLU A 285 1.20 19.30 16.42
C GLU A 285 1.74 19.73 15.06
N LYS A 286 2.72 19.00 14.52
CA LYS A 286 3.37 19.28 13.23
C LYS A 286 2.75 18.56 12.04
N LEU A 287 1.74 17.71 12.27
CA LEU A 287 1.15 16.92 11.19
C LEU A 287 0.15 17.76 10.39
N ASP A 288 0.19 17.61 9.07
CA ASP A 288 -0.79 18.23 8.20
C ASP A 288 -2.18 17.63 8.47
N LYS A 289 -3.12 18.49 8.88
CA LYS A 289 -4.47 18.08 9.29
C LYS A 289 -5.25 17.46 8.15
N TYR A 290 -5.07 17.95 6.91
CA TYR A 290 -5.77 17.39 5.76
C TYR A 290 -5.26 15.97 5.49
N THR A 291 -3.95 15.80 5.36
CA THR A 291 -3.29 14.53 5.03
C THR A 291 -3.65 13.43 6.01
N ASN A 292 -3.66 13.74 7.31
CA ASN A 292 -3.81 12.76 8.38
C ASN A 292 -5.25 12.61 8.91
N ARG A 293 -6.24 13.35 8.36
CA ARG A 293 -7.63 13.46 8.88
C ARG A 293 -8.38 12.15 9.10
N LEU A 294 -7.95 11.07 8.43
CA LEU A 294 -8.61 9.76 8.53
C LEU A 294 -8.12 8.93 9.72
N TYR A 295 -6.94 9.26 10.25
CA TYR A 295 -6.25 8.43 11.25
C TYR A 295 -5.89 9.20 12.52
N VAL A 296 -5.69 10.51 12.42
CA VAL A 296 -5.31 11.37 13.54
C VAL A 296 -6.43 12.36 13.79
N LYS A 297 -6.83 12.48 15.06
CA LYS A 297 -7.84 13.45 15.51
C LYS A 297 -7.18 14.75 15.98
#